data_AF-A0A3M6R2R5-F1
#
_entry.id   AF-A0A3M6R2R5-F1
#
_cell.length_a   1.000
_cell.length_b   1.000
_cell.length_c   1.000
_cell.angle_alpha   90.00
_cell.angle_beta   90.00
_cell.angle_gamma   90.00
#
_symmetry.space_group_name_H-M   'P 1'
#
loop_
_entity.id
_entity.type
_entity.pdbx_description
1 polymer ?
#
loop_
_entity_poly.entity_id
_entity_poly.type
_entity_poly.pdbx_seq_one_letter_code
_entity_poly.pdbx_strand_id
1 'polypeptide(L)'
;MAGFVVCHQFGELMHTISHRACNRVSTSAPWCFGAFAVWAAFAPAAVQAACTETPAALTASAADVCTATLPAYTAGGHALFANGAGALITVPHDVTVNAAGNLAGGGLGTAVAANGGALNFQRGLTLTQNGRHNTYGLAAPDVASGGAGRIHAQDVNIVMGHSGLYRRAVMALGTEGEVHIAGKATITATGNGEHRGLSAEDGGVITYGAADIDFTNYDGSAALRVIVRDPKLPATVRSTLTANGRSTLKVSGARSSVAFLSRADVKLQALDVTAAAGAQGVEFSGPGSFSAEGGTIGVADGGSAFFYAAAAGASSVVLKNVAVEADANSFLWNSAATAAVTFQGVGGSYTGRSKLAAGAALNVGLENGARWAMTADSQMSLLTLTGSARLEVTDSHTLTANAHNTAGVVSLQDGDANDTLTVDGGYEGGGSLALDTALGAGPVGADVLRVTGDVAGAATRIKMRLTAGAAGAATAGNGILVVQVAGASPAGAFVLDGPVWHGGYLYELKQIGNDWFLQSRAAPAPVVKQVPTLQGAGLIALALLLALGTALGLRRQRG
;
A
#
# COMPACT_ATOMS: atom_id res chain seq x y z
N MET A 1 22.68 -46.83 -70.28
CA MET A 1 21.91 -48.01 -69.80
C MET A 1 20.66 -47.48 -69.12
N ALA A 2 19.50 -47.85 -69.64
CA ALA A 2 18.20 -47.45 -69.12
C ALA A 2 17.85 -48.26 -67.86
N GLY A 3 17.20 -47.62 -66.90
CA GLY A 3 16.67 -48.25 -65.68
C GLY A 3 15.98 -47.21 -64.81
N PHE A 4 14.65 -47.29 -64.77
CA PHE A 4 13.66 -46.34 -64.25
C PHE A 4 13.45 -46.43 -62.73
N VAL A 5 12.74 -45.40 -62.19
CA VAL A 5 11.84 -45.30 -60.99
C VAL A 5 12.22 -44.02 -60.17
N VAL A 6 11.66 -42.81 -60.42
CA VAL A 6 10.28 -42.25 -60.25
C VAL A 6 9.93 -41.97 -58.78
N CYS A 7 10.11 -40.71 -58.32
CA CYS A 7 9.09 -39.65 -57.98
C CYS A 7 8.37 -39.82 -56.62
N HIS A 8 7.98 -38.81 -55.84
CA HIS A 8 7.81 -37.34 -55.95
C HIS A 8 7.93 -36.75 -54.51
N GLN A 9 8.63 -35.63 -54.24
CA GLN A 9 8.17 -34.21 -54.16
C GLN A 9 6.77 -34.00 -53.53
N PHE A 10 6.45 -32.98 -52.72
CA PHE A 10 6.67 -31.53 -52.71
C PHE A 10 6.34 -31.04 -51.26
N GLY A 11 6.71 -29.87 -50.73
CA GLY A 11 7.28 -28.65 -51.29
C GLY A 11 7.04 -27.51 -50.28
N GLU A 12 8.08 -26.69 -50.09
CA GLU A 12 8.14 -25.45 -49.31
C GLU A 12 7.34 -24.29 -49.94
N LEU A 13 7.12 -23.22 -49.15
CA LEU A 13 7.38 -21.78 -49.41
C LEU A 13 6.31 -20.92 -48.69
N MET A 14 6.63 -20.09 -47.70
CA MET A 14 7.46 -18.86 -47.63
C MET A 14 6.68 -17.54 -47.81
N HIS A 15 6.90 -16.65 -46.83
CA HIS A 15 7.06 -15.18 -46.91
C HIS A 15 5.89 -14.18 -46.71
N THR A 16 5.80 -13.67 -45.47
CA THR A 16 6.06 -12.29 -44.96
C THR A 16 5.49 -11.02 -45.64
N ILE A 17 5.17 -10.03 -44.75
CA ILE A 17 5.02 -8.54 -44.89
C ILE A 17 3.54 -8.08 -44.81
N SER A 18 3.05 -7.05 -44.09
CA SER A 18 3.49 -6.15 -43.01
C SER A 18 2.35 -5.12 -42.72
N HIS A 19 2.30 -4.61 -41.47
CA HIS A 19 1.78 -3.30 -40.99
C HIS A 19 0.28 -2.88 -40.94
N ARG A 20 -0.06 -2.39 -39.73
CA ARG A 20 -0.91 -1.23 -39.30
C ARG A 20 -2.37 -1.43 -38.83
N ALA A 21 -2.50 -1.23 -37.51
CA ALA A 21 -3.42 -0.33 -36.80
C ALA A 21 -4.94 -0.60 -36.79
N CYS A 22 -5.47 -0.94 -35.60
CA CYS A 22 -6.76 -0.45 -35.15
C CYS A 22 -6.72 -0.20 -33.64
N ASN A 23 -7.21 0.96 -33.22
CA ASN A 23 -7.23 1.47 -31.86
C ASN A 23 -8.69 1.83 -31.54
N ARG A 24 -9.30 1.25 -30.49
CA ARG A 24 -10.24 1.86 -29.52
C ARG A 24 -11.08 0.82 -28.74
N VAL A 25 -10.93 0.90 -27.40
CA VAL A 25 -11.96 0.96 -26.33
C VAL A 25 -13.07 -0.11 -26.31
N SER A 26 -13.08 -0.95 -25.26
CA SER A 26 -14.12 -1.00 -24.21
C SER A 26 -14.22 -2.37 -23.51
N THR A 27 -14.05 -2.34 -22.19
CA THR A 27 -14.78 -3.09 -21.14
C THR A 27 -14.77 -4.62 -21.07
N SER A 28 -14.34 -5.08 -19.88
CA SER A 28 -14.89 -6.19 -19.08
C SER A 28 -14.78 -7.64 -19.60
N ALA A 29 -13.79 -8.37 -19.07
CA ALA A 29 -13.94 -9.77 -18.59
C ALA A 29 -12.66 -10.22 -17.86
N PRO A 30 -12.77 -11.11 -16.85
CA PRO A 30 -11.71 -11.40 -15.89
C PRO A 30 -10.66 -12.33 -16.48
N TRP A 31 -9.46 -12.20 -15.93
CA TRP A 31 -8.26 -12.89 -16.38
C TRP A 31 -8.43 -14.40 -16.15
N CYS A 32 -8.20 -15.17 -17.21
CA CYS A 32 -8.03 -16.62 -17.14
C CYS A 32 -6.98 -16.96 -16.09
N PHE A 33 -7.42 -17.61 -15.01
CA PHE A 33 -6.54 -18.37 -14.15
C PHE A 33 -5.84 -19.42 -15.01
N GLY A 34 -4.51 -19.29 -15.15
CA GLY A 34 -3.67 -20.40 -15.57
C GLY A 34 -3.81 -21.50 -14.52
N ALA A 35 -4.55 -22.54 -14.87
CA ALA A 35 -4.67 -23.74 -14.05
C ALA A 35 -3.27 -24.31 -13.81
N PHE A 36 -2.84 -24.33 -12.54
CA PHE A 36 -1.73 -25.16 -12.12
C PHE A 36 -2.09 -26.62 -12.43
N ALA A 37 -1.36 -27.23 -13.34
CA ALA A 37 -1.47 -28.65 -13.61
C ALA A 37 -1.14 -29.43 -12.33
N VAL A 38 -2.12 -30.21 -11.88
CA VAL A 38 -1.96 -31.23 -10.84
C VAL A 38 -0.88 -32.21 -11.30
N TRP A 39 0.23 -32.27 -10.56
CA TRP A 39 1.29 -33.25 -10.77
C TRP A 39 0.76 -34.65 -10.44
N ALA A 40 0.51 -35.45 -11.47
CA ALA A 40 0.35 -36.89 -11.36
C ALA A 40 1.23 -37.58 -12.42
N ALA A 41 1.97 -38.58 -11.96
CA ALA A 41 2.80 -39.53 -12.71
C ALA A 41 4.21 -39.09 -13.16
N PHE A 42 5.16 -39.20 -12.23
CA PHE A 42 6.48 -39.78 -12.53
C PHE A 42 6.74 -40.90 -11.52
N ALA A 43 6.59 -42.14 -11.95
CA ALA A 43 7.15 -43.30 -11.25
C ALA A 43 8.00 -44.08 -12.25
N PRO A 44 9.30 -43.78 -12.41
CA PRO A 44 10.23 -44.78 -12.87
C PRO A 44 10.55 -45.74 -11.70
N ALA A 45 10.83 -46.99 -12.03
CA ALA A 45 11.19 -48.04 -11.08
C ALA A 45 12.28 -47.57 -10.10
N ALA A 46 12.08 -47.92 -8.83
CA ALA A 46 12.97 -47.61 -7.71
C ALA A 46 14.37 -48.22 -7.91
N VAL A 47 15.27 -47.47 -8.54
CA VAL A 47 16.68 -47.54 -8.15
C VAL A 47 16.73 -46.85 -6.81
N GLN A 48 16.87 -47.61 -5.72
CA GLN A 48 17.11 -47.03 -4.40
C GLN A 48 18.35 -46.15 -4.50
N ALA A 49 18.11 -44.85 -4.44
CA ALA A 49 19.12 -43.81 -4.36
C ALA A 49 20.10 -44.09 -3.21
N ALA A 50 21.33 -43.60 -3.33
CA ALA A 50 22.36 -43.71 -2.29
C ALA A 50 22.12 -42.68 -1.16
N CYS A 51 20.89 -42.62 -0.66
CA CYS A 51 20.49 -41.75 0.43
C CYS A 51 21.24 -42.15 1.70
N THR A 52 21.96 -41.20 2.28
CA THR A 52 22.60 -41.40 3.59
C THR A 52 21.76 -40.68 4.64
N GLU A 53 20.96 -41.45 5.40
CA GLU A 53 20.19 -40.95 6.54
C GLU A 53 20.85 -41.34 7.86
N THR A 54 21.03 -40.36 8.73
CA THR A 54 21.53 -40.53 10.11
C THR A 54 20.71 -39.62 11.04
N PRO A 55 20.76 -39.83 12.36
CA PRO A 55 20.17 -38.89 13.32
C PRO A 55 20.71 -37.45 13.18
N ALA A 56 21.87 -37.26 12.55
CA ALA A 56 22.42 -35.94 12.30
C ALA A 56 21.91 -35.32 11.01
N ALA A 57 21.83 -36.09 9.92
CA ALA A 57 21.50 -35.56 8.60
C ALA A 57 20.93 -36.59 7.61
N LEU A 58 20.20 -36.09 6.62
CA LEU A 58 19.82 -36.78 5.38
C LEU A 58 20.35 -35.98 4.18
N THR A 59 21.13 -36.64 3.33
CA THR A 59 21.69 -36.05 2.10
C THR A 59 21.23 -36.81 0.86
N ALA A 60 20.84 -36.07 -0.18
CA ALA A 60 20.52 -36.55 -1.52
C ALA A 60 21.43 -35.84 -2.54
N SER A 61 22.05 -36.61 -3.42
CA SER A 61 22.88 -36.12 -4.53
C SER A 61 22.12 -36.13 -5.85
N ALA A 62 22.76 -35.76 -6.97
CA ALA A 62 22.11 -35.67 -8.28
C ALA A 62 21.34 -36.97 -8.63
N ALA A 63 20.08 -36.81 -9.07
CA ALA A 63 19.11 -37.86 -9.35
C ALA A 63 18.67 -38.75 -8.16
N ASP A 64 19.16 -38.53 -6.93
CA ASP A 64 18.69 -39.26 -5.76
C ASP A 64 17.27 -38.81 -5.37
N VAL A 65 16.39 -39.78 -5.09
CA VAL A 65 15.06 -39.53 -4.52
C VAL A 65 14.98 -40.20 -3.15
N CYS A 66 14.98 -39.40 -2.11
CA CYS A 66 15.02 -39.82 -0.71
C CYS A 66 13.72 -39.46 0.01
N THR A 67 13.35 -40.30 0.98
CA THR A 67 12.26 -40.02 1.91
C THR A 67 12.83 -40.00 3.32
N ALA A 68 12.64 -38.90 4.05
CA ALA A 68 12.99 -38.82 5.46
C ALA A 68 12.16 -39.81 6.29
N THR A 69 12.83 -40.54 7.17
CA THR A 69 12.19 -41.51 8.07
C THR A 69 12.27 -41.10 9.54
N LEU A 70 13.19 -40.18 9.87
CA LEU A 70 13.39 -39.71 11.23
C LEU A 70 12.58 -38.45 11.54
N PRO A 71 11.94 -38.35 12.72
CA PRO A 71 11.15 -37.17 13.10
C PRO A 71 12.02 -35.97 13.49
N ALA A 72 13.33 -36.17 13.69
CA ALA A 72 14.24 -35.11 14.08
C ALA A 72 15.67 -35.33 13.60
N TYR A 73 16.37 -34.23 13.35
CA TYR A 73 17.78 -34.20 12.96
C TYR A 73 18.59 -33.22 13.81
N THR A 74 19.82 -33.58 14.16
CA THR A 74 20.77 -32.74 14.91
C THR A 74 22.10 -32.59 14.16
N ALA A 75 22.27 -31.53 13.37
CA ALA A 75 23.48 -31.33 12.56
C ALA A 75 24.34 -30.18 13.06
N GLY A 76 25.67 -30.35 13.04
CA GLY A 76 26.64 -29.25 13.07
C GLY A 76 26.86 -28.57 11.70
N GLY A 77 26.10 -28.97 10.69
CA GLY A 77 26.16 -28.55 9.28
C GLY A 77 24.77 -28.58 8.63
N HIS A 78 24.68 -28.99 7.35
CA HIS A 78 23.38 -29.25 6.72
C HIS A 78 22.73 -30.50 7.33
N ALA A 79 21.52 -30.37 7.86
CA ALA A 79 20.74 -31.50 8.36
C ALA A 79 19.92 -32.15 7.25
N LEU A 80 19.33 -31.35 6.35
CA LEU A 80 18.64 -31.83 5.17
C LEU A 80 19.29 -31.17 3.96
N PHE A 81 19.92 -31.96 3.09
CA PHE A 81 20.68 -31.43 1.96
C PHE A 81 20.36 -32.17 0.66
N ALA A 82 19.59 -31.52 -0.21
CA ALA A 82 19.38 -31.97 -1.58
C ALA A 82 20.30 -31.17 -2.51
N ASN A 83 21.28 -31.83 -3.11
CA ASN A 83 22.32 -31.17 -3.89
C ASN A 83 22.57 -31.88 -5.23
N GLY A 84 22.17 -31.25 -6.32
CA GLY A 84 22.36 -31.78 -7.66
C GLY A 84 21.04 -31.93 -8.43
N ALA A 85 21.12 -31.88 -9.76
CA ALA A 85 19.96 -31.89 -10.62
C ALA A 85 19.11 -33.15 -10.36
N GLY A 86 17.82 -32.94 -10.08
CA GLY A 86 16.89 -34.04 -9.81
C GLY A 86 17.02 -34.67 -8.41
N ALA A 87 17.92 -34.17 -7.56
CA ALA A 87 17.96 -34.57 -6.15
C ALA A 87 16.65 -34.15 -5.46
N LEU A 88 15.99 -35.06 -4.76
CA LEU A 88 14.73 -34.79 -4.05
C LEU A 88 14.76 -35.44 -2.68
N ILE A 89 14.47 -34.66 -1.64
CA ILE A 89 14.13 -35.17 -0.30
C ILE A 89 12.66 -34.86 -0.03
N THR A 90 11.86 -35.90 0.24
CA THR A 90 10.48 -35.78 0.71
C THR A 90 10.41 -36.05 2.21
N VAL A 91 9.76 -35.16 2.95
CA VAL A 91 9.52 -35.30 4.40
C VAL A 91 8.01 -35.43 4.63
N PRO A 92 7.49 -36.66 4.84
CA PRO A 92 6.04 -36.92 4.85
C PRO A 92 5.35 -36.62 6.20
N HIS A 93 6.13 -36.40 7.26
CA HIS A 93 5.67 -36.17 8.63
C HIS A 93 6.20 -34.84 9.18
N ASP A 94 5.70 -34.41 10.34
CA ASP A 94 6.28 -33.28 11.04
C ASP A 94 7.75 -33.55 11.37
N VAL A 95 8.61 -32.55 11.20
CA VAL A 95 10.05 -32.71 11.42
C VAL A 95 10.64 -31.56 12.22
N THR A 96 11.49 -31.90 13.18
CA THR A 96 12.27 -30.92 13.95
C THR A 96 13.74 -30.98 13.59
N VAL A 97 14.30 -29.84 13.19
CA VAL A 97 15.72 -29.74 12.85
C VAL A 97 16.42 -28.79 13.81
N ASN A 98 17.31 -29.35 14.62
CA ASN A 98 18.08 -28.62 15.61
C ASN A 98 19.51 -28.47 15.11
N ALA A 99 19.91 -27.26 14.72
CA ALA A 99 21.32 -26.99 14.43
C ALA A 99 22.14 -27.14 15.72
N ALA A 100 22.93 -28.21 15.81
CA ALA A 100 23.80 -28.54 16.93
C ALA A 100 25.09 -27.71 16.82
N GLY A 101 25.12 -26.56 17.49
CA GLY A 101 26.28 -25.67 17.53
C GLY A 101 26.30 -24.58 16.45
N ASN A 102 27.39 -23.81 16.42
CA ASN A 102 27.56 -22.74 15.44
C ASN A 102 27.94 -23.33 14.08
N LEU A 103 27.07 -23.24 13.07
CA LEU A 103 27.44 -23.50 11.68
C LEU A 103 28.72 -22.72 11.34
N ALA A 104 29.79 -23.47 11.03
CA ALA A 104 31.12 -22.93 10.81
C ALA A 104 31.27 -22.44 9.36
N GLY A 105 30.98 -21.16 9.13
CA GLY A 105 31.15 -20.50 7.83
C GLY A 105 29.89 -19.79 7.37
N GLY A 106 30.04 -18.65 6.68
CA GLY A 106 28.93 -17.99 6.00
C GLY A 106 28.51 -18.80 4.77
N GLY A 107 27.23 -18.77 4.42
CA GLY A 107 26.68 -19.52 3.29
C GLY A 107 26.12 -20.91 3.61
N LEU A 108 26.15 -21.34 4.88
CA LEU A 108 25.60 -22.63 5.30
C LEU A 108 24.15 -22.47 5.79
N GLY A 109 23.29 -23.40 5.37
CA GLY A 109 21.89 -23.50 5.82
C GLY A 109 21.60 -24.78 6.58
N THR A 110 20.64 -24.76 7.49
CA THR A 110 20.21 -25.96 8.24
C THR A 110 19.50 -26.97 7.33
N ALA A 111 18.60 -26.50 6.46
CA ALA A 111 17.95 -27.28 5.41
C ALA A 111 18.14 -26.58 4.07
N VAL A 112 18.75 -27.26 3.11
CA VAL A 112 19.23 -26.66 1.86
C VAL A 112 18.85 -27.50 0.64
N ALA A 113 18.31 -26.83 -0.38
CA ALA A 113 18.15 -27.32 -1.73
C ALA A 113 19.10 -26.54 -2.64
N ALA A 114 20.07 -27.18 -3.30
CA ALA A 114 21.07 -26.51 -4.12
C ALA A 114 21.30 -27.26 -5.44
N ASN A 115 21.86 -26.57 -6.44
CA ASN A 115 22.29 -27.17 -7.71
C ASN A 115 21.19 -28.02 -8.39
N GLY A 116 19.95 -27.53 -8.44
CA GLY A 116 18.82 -28.26 -9.05
C GLY A 116 18.13 -29.26 -8.13
N GLY A 117 18.51 -29.29 -6.85
CA GLY A 117 17.89 -30.13 -5.83
C GLY A 117 16.57 -29.56 -5.30
N ALA A 118 15.78 -30.41 -4.65
CA ALA A 118 14.48 -30.07 -4.10
C ALA A 118 14.25 -30.66 -2.69
N LEU A 119 13.64 -29.85 -1.82
CA LEU A 119 13.09 -30.31 -0.54
C LEU A 119 11.57 -30.16 -0.55
N ASN A 120 10.84 -31.21 -0.15
CA ASN A 120 9.39 -31.20 -0.07
C ASN A 120 8.92 -31.64 1.33
N PHE A 121 8.55 -30.67 2.17
CA PHE A 121 7.94 -30.90 3.47
C PHE A 121 6.41 -30.97 3.31
N GLN A 122 5.83 -32.15 3.51
CA GLN A 122 4.39 -32.37 3.36
C GLN A 122 3.59 -32.01 4.62
N ARG A 123 4.29 -31.75 5.73
CA ARG A 123 3.75 -31.40 7.05
C ARG A 123 4.61 -30.28 7.68
N GLY A 124 4.44 -30.01 8.97
CA GLY A 124 5.10 -28.92 9.66
C GLY A 124 6.61 -29.11 9.81
N LEU A 125 7.35 -28.02 9.63
CA LEU A 125 8.79 -27.94 9.86
C LEU A 125 9.07 -27.01 11.04
N THR A 126 9.72 -27.54 12.09
CA THR A 126 10.31 -26.71 13.14
C THR A 126 11.82 -26.71 13.01
N LEU A 127 12.44 -25.53 13.03
CA LEU A 127 13.86 -25.38 12.77
C LEU A 127 14.48 -24.37 13.73
N THR A 128 15.64 -24.73 14.29
CA THR A 128 16.50 -23.77 14.97
C THR A 128 17.64 -23.37 14.04
N GLN A 129 17.72 -22.08 13.70
CA GLN A 129 18.79 -21.50 12.90
C GLN A 129 19.89 -21.03 13.85
N ASN A 130 20.99 -21.77 13.93
CA ASN A 130 22.18 -21.37 14.71
C ASN A 130 23.37 -21.21 13.76
N GLY A 131 24.23 -20.21 13.96
CA GLY A 131 25.42 -20.09 13.11
C GLY A 131 26.10 -18.73 13.15
N ARG A 132 27.25 -18.61 12.48
CA ARG A 132 27.97 -17.33 12.33
C ARG A 132 27.25 -16.41 11.32
N HIS A 133 27.91 -15.31 10.96
CA HIS A 133 27.40 -14.34 10.00
C HIS A 133 26.95 -15.01 8.67
N ASN A 134 25.83 -14.55 8.10
CA ASN A 134 25.28 -15.06 6.84
C ASN A 134 24.95 -16.56 6.82
N THR A 135 24.33 -17.08 7.87
CA THR A 135 23.79 -18.44 7.92
C THR A 135 22.28 -18.47 7.70
N TYR A 136 21.77 -19.63 7.28
CA TYR A 136 20.39 -19.77 6.81
C TYR A 136 19.62 -20.85 7.58
N GLY A 137 18.32 -20.65 7.81
CA GLY A 137 17.45 -21.72 8.29
C GLY A 137 17.09 -22.66 7.14
N LEU A 138 16.20 -22.18 6.27
CA LEU A 138 15.88 -22.75 4.96
C LEU A 138 16.62 -21.99 3.87
N ALA A 139 17.28 -22.69 2.94
CA ALA A 139 17.93 -22.05 1.81
C ALA A 139 17.73 -22.80 0.49
N ALA A 140 17.28 -22.07 -0.52
CA ALA A 140 17.22 -22.49 -1.91
C ALA A 140 18.18 -21.62 -2.74
N PRO A 141 19.51 -21.82 -2.63
CA PRO A 141 20.46 -21.09 -3.46
C PRO A 141 20.62 -21.68 -4.85
N ASP A 142 20.77 -20.79 -5.82
CA ASP A 142 21.41 -21.07 -7.09
C ASP A 142 22.94 -20.89 -6.92
N VAL A 143 23.64 -22.00 -6.70
CA VAL A 143 25.11 -22.01 -6.76
C VAL A 143 25.54 -22.58 -8.11
N ALA A 144 26.58 -22.00 -8.69
CA ALA A 144 26.93 -22.08 -10.10
C ALA A 144 26.76 -23.45 -10.79
N SER A 145 26.20 -23.41 -12.00
CA SER A 145 26.12 -24.46 -13.05
C SER A 145 25.18 -25.66 -12.82
N GLY A 146 24.61 -25.86 -11.63
CA GLY A 146 23.73 -27.00 -11.32
C GLY A 146 22.23 -26.78 -11.51
N GLY A 147 21.78 -25.54 -11.75
CA GLY A 147 20.37 -25.15 -11.68
C GLY A 147 19.93 -24.78 -10.26
N ALA A 148 18.74 -24.22 -10.09
CA ALA A 148 18.33 -23.72 -8.77
C ALA A 148 17.73 -24.74 -7.82
N GLY A 149 17.96 -24.49 -6.53
CA GLY A 149 17.24 -25.11 -5.44
C GLY A 149 15.76 -24.75 -5.41
N ARG A 150 14.93 -25.71 -5.02
CA ARG A 150 13.49 -25.50 -4.76
C ARG A 150 13.09 -26.05 -3.41
N ILE A 151 12.34 -25.29 -2.63
CA ILE A 151 11.78 -25.75 -1.36
C ILE A 151 10.27 -25.58 -1.38
N HIS A 152 9.55 -26.65 -1.08
CA HIS A 152 8.12 -26.62 -0.77
C HIS A 152 7.92 -27.01 0.69
N ALA A 153 7.20 -26.19 1.45
CA ALA A 153 6.84 -26.47 2.83
C ALA A 153 5.39 -26.10 3.13
N GLN A 154 4.80 -26.72 4.15
CA GLN A 154 3.48 -26.34 4.67
C GLN A 154 3.62 -25.20 5.67
N ASP A 155 3.60 -25.51 6.96
CA ASP A 155 3.89 -24.57 8.04
C ASP A 155 5.37 -24.65 8.42
N VAL A 156 5.96 -23.51 8.70
CA VAL A 156 7.37 -23.37 9.03
C VAL A 156 7.50 -22.54 10.31
N ASN A 157 8.14 -23.10 11.33
CA ASN A 157 8.47 -22.42 12.58
C ASN A 157 9.99 -22.33 12.74
N ILE A 158 10.56 -21.13 12.68
CA ILE A 158 12.00 -20.90 12.75
C ILE A 158 12.34 -20.03 13.94
N VAL A 159 13.18 -20.56 14.82
CA VAL A 159 13.84 -19.78 15.87
C VAL A 159 15.24 -19.44 15.42
N MET A 160 15.54 -18.15 15.29
CA MET A 160 16.89 -17.67 14.98
C MET A 160 17.69 -17.53 16.28
N GLY A 161 18.76 -18.31 16.42
CA GLY A 161 19.61 -18.42 17.62
C GLY A 161 20.52 -17.22 17.88
N HIS A 162 21.50 -17.32 18.77
CA HIS A 162 22.12 -16.12 19.37
C HIS A 162 23.40 -15.58 18.70
N SER A 163 24.05 -16.33 17.81
CA SER A 163 25.36 -15.98 17.24
C SER A 163 25.26 -15.38 15.84
N GLY A 164 26.18 -14.47 15.46
CA GLY A 164 26.29 -13.94 14.09
C GLY A 164 25.29 -12.86 13.66
N LEU A 165 25.64 -12.14 12.58
CA LEU A 165 24.83 -11.07 11.96
C LEU A 165 24.33 -11.48 10.56
N TYR A 166 23.34 -10.76 10.02
CA TYR A 166 22.77 -10.98 8.67
C TYR A 166 22.26 -12.41 8.43
N ARG A 167 21.75 -13.03 9.48
CA ARG A 167 21.21 -14.39 9.40
C ARG A 167 19.85 -14.35 8.75
N ARG A 168 19.51 -15.40 7.98
CA ARG A 168 18.23 -15.48 7.29
C ARG A 168 17.44 -16.68 7.78
N ALA A 169 16.20 -16.47 8.18
CA ALA A 169 15.32 -17.59 8.49
C ALA A 169 15.05 -18.39 7.22
N VAL A 170 14.67 -17.69 6.14
CA VAL A 170 14.41 -18.28 4.81
C VAL A 170 15.16 -17.49 3.74
N MET A 171 15.81 -18.21 2.82
CA MET A 171 16.57 -17.64 1.71
C MET A 171 16.20 -18.31 0.38
N ALA A 172 15.67 -17.55 -0.57
CA ALA A 172 15.68 -17.88 -2.01
C ALA A 172 16.71 -17.00 -2.73
N LEU A 173 17.77 -17.59 -3.29
CA LEU A 173 18.90 -16.84 -3.87
C LEU A 173 19.12 -17.22 -5.34
N GLY A 174 19.30 -16.21 -6.19
CA GLY A 174 19.54 -16.37 -7.64
C GLY A 174 18.25 -16.43 -8.46
N THR A 175 18.36 -16.25 -9.78
CA THR A 175 17.22 -16.06 -10.70
C THR A 175 16.24 -17.23 -10.79
N GLU A 176 16.64 -18.40 -10.34
CA GLU A 176 15.79 -19.59 -10.34
C GLU A 176 15.53 -20.14 -8.92
N GLY A 177 16.15 -19.55 -7.88
CA GLY A 177 15.99 -20.00 -6.49
C GLY A 177 14.58 -19.75 -5.98
N GLU A 178 13.91 -20.81 -5.51
CA GLU A 178 12.49 -20.74 -5.15
C GLU A 178 12.19 -21.36 -3.78
N VAL A 179 11.42 -20.63 -2.97
CA VAL A 179 10.82 -21.16 -1.75
C VAL A 179 9.31 -20.90 -1.74
N HIS A 180 8.54 -21.97 -1.60
CA HIS A 180 7.09 -21.94 -1.43
C HIS A 180 6.69 -22.47 -0.05
N ILE A 181 6.04 -21.63 0.76
CA ILE A 181 5.50 -21.99 2.08
C ILE A 181 3.98 -21.91 1.98
N ALA A 182 3.30 -23.02 1.72
CA ALA A 182 1.86 -23.03 1.50
C ALA A 182 1.06 -22.50 2.70
N GLY A 183 1.56 -22.77 3.92
CA GLY A 183 0.97 -22.35 5.18
C GLY A 183 1.61 -21.09 5.76
N LYS A 184 1.80 -21.10 7.08
CA LYS A 184 2.32 -19.96 7.85
C LYS A 184 3.82 -20.10 8.14
N ALA A 185 4.56 -19.03 7.92
CA ALA A 185 5.93 -18.87 8.39
C ALA A 185 5.95 -18.11 9.73
N THR A 186 6.24 -18.78 10.83
CA THR A 186 6.47 -18.17 12.13
C THR A 186 7.97 -18.04 12.36
N ILE A 187 8.47 -16.81 12.51
CA ILE A 187 9.90 -16.53 12.66
C ILE A 187 10.10 -15.66 13.89
N THR A 188 10.85 -16.17 14.85
CA THR A 188 11.27 -15.41 16.02
C THR A 188 12.79 -15.36 16.08
N ALA A 189 13.30 -14.29 16.68
CA ALA A 189 14.71 -14.14 16.92
C ALA A 189 15.05 -14.19 18.41
N THR A 190 16.26 -14.64 18.69
CA THR A 190 16.90 -14.62 19.99
C THR A 190 18.34 -14.13 19.83
N GLY A 191 18.90 -13.43 20.82
CA GLY A 191 20.30 -12.98 20.82
C GLY A 191 20.65 -11.77 19.95
N ASN A 192 21.75 -11.82 19.17
CA ASN A 192 22.29 -10.65 18.46
C ASN A 192 21.42 -10.22 17.27
N GLY A 193 21.35 -8.90 17.00
CA GLY A 193 20.52 -8.29 15.95
C GLY A 193 20.95 -8.53 14.49
N GLU A 194 20.47 -7.67 13.59
CA GLU A 194 20.60 -7.77 12.14
C GLU A 194 19.99 -9.03 11.52
N HIS A 195 18.85 -9.47 12.04
CA HIS A 195 18.12 -10.62 11.51
C HIS A 195 17.49 -10.32 10.16
N ARG A 196 17.31 -11.35 9.35
CA ARG A 196 16.55 -11.32 8.11
C ARG A 196 15.51 -12.44 8.20
N GLY A 197 14.24 -12.12 8.03
CA GLY A 197 13.18 -13.12 8.10
C GLY A 197 13.11 -13.87 6.78
N LEU A 198 12.21 -13.43 5.91
CA LEU A 198 12.08 -13.94 4.55
C LEU A 198 12.97 -13.12 3.61
N SER A 199 13.93 -13.79 2.97
CA SER A 199 14.95 -13.16 2.15
C SER A 199 14.89 -13.68 0.73
N ALA A 200 14.52 -12.84 -0.24
CA ALA A 200 14.54 -13.13 -1.66
C ALA A 200 15.64 -12.29 -2.31
N GLU A 201 16.68 -12.92 -2.84
CA GLU A 201 17.89 -12.21 -3.26
C GLU A 201 18.36 -12.61 -4.66
N ASP A 202 18.89 -11.62 -5.40
CA ASP A 202 19.55 -11.83 -6.69
C ASP A 202 18.69 -12.56 -7.73
N GLY A 203 17.38 -12.25 -7.74
CA GLY A 203 16.39 -12.87 -8.62
C GLY A 203 15.55 -13.96 -7.94
N GLY A 204 15.82 -14.27 -6.67
CA GLY A 204 15.11 -15.30 -5.93
C GLY A 204 13.63 -14.97 -5.72
N VAL A 205 12.83 -16.02 -5.55
CA VAL A 205 11.37 -15.94 -5.40
C VAL A 205 10.93 -16.64 -4.12
N ILE A 206 10.16 -15.92 -3.30
CA ILE A 206 9.46 -16.49 -2.15
C ILE A 206 7.96 -16.27 -2.30
N THR A 207 7.18 -17.36 -2.16
CA THR A 207 5.73 -17.28 -2.01
C THR A 207 5.33 -17.92 -0.70
N TYR A 208 4.42 -17.30 0.05
CA TYR A 208 3.93 -17.87 1.30
C TYR A 208 2.45 -17.58 1.57
N GLY A 209 1.82 -18.42 2.40
CA GLY A 209 0.44 -18.24 2.85
C GLY A 209 0.31 -17.06 3.81
N ALA A 210 0.96 -17.14 4.97
CA ALA A 210 0.97 -16.07 5.98
C ALA A 210 2.34 -16.01 6.67
N ALA A 211 2.63 -14.92 7.38
CA ALA A 211 3.86 -14.84 8.16
C ALA A 211 3.66 -14.07 9.46
N ASP A 212 4.19 -14.61 10.57
CA ASP A 212 4.37 -13.88 11.81
C ASP A 212 5.87 -13.76 12.08
N ILE A 213 6.39 -12.54 11.96
CA ILE A 213 7.81 -12.26 12.15
C ILE A 213 7.96 -11.21 13.23
N ASP A 214 8.68 -11.54 14.30
CA ASP A 214 8.95 -10.62 15.39
C ASP A 214 10.45 -10.43 15.60
N PHE A 215 10.93 -9.25 15.18
CA PHE A 215 12.28 -8.75 15.42
C PHE A 215 12.29 -7.50 16.30
N THR A 216 11.34 -7.39 17.23
CA THR A 216 11.36 -6.34 18.24
C THR A 216 12.60 -6.49 19.13
N ASN A 217 13.20 -5.37 19.49
CA ASN A 217 14.45 -5.23 20.26
C ASN A 217 15.73 -5.64 19.53
N TYR A 218 15.70 -5.74 18.20
CA TYR A 218 16.87 -6.14 17.40
C TYR A 218 17.19 -5.13 16.31
N ASP A 219 18.21 -4.30 16.55
CA ASP A 219 18.70 -3.30 15.58
C ASP A 219 19.14 -3.92 14.25
N GLY A 220 19.03 -3.13 13.18
CA GLY A 220 19.49 -3.49 11.84
C GLY A 220 18.75 -4.65 11.19
N SER A 221 17.59 -5.05 11.71
CA SER A 221 16.83 -6.24 11.27
C SER A 221 15.86 -5.94 10.13
N ALA A 222 15.62 -6.90 9.26
CA ALA A 222 14.62 -6.80 8.20
C ALA A 222 13.67 -7.99 8.22
N ALA A 223 12.38 -7.78 8.47
CA ALA A 223 11.40 -8.88 8.46
C ALA A 223 11.31 -9.51 7.07
N LEU A 224 11.23 -8.67 6.04
CA LEU A 224 11.30 -9.01 4.62
C LEU A 224 12.51 -8.32 4.01
N ARG A 225 13.33 -9.08 3.30
CA ARG A 225 14.44 -8.53 2.53
C ARG A 225 14.38 -9.02 1.10
N VAL A 226 14.15 -8.10 0.18
CA VAL A 226 13.93 -8.45 -1.22
C VAL A 226 14.84 -7.57 -2.04
N ILE A 227 15.98 -8.12 -2.49
CA ILE A 227 16.96 -7.29 -3.19
C ILE A 227 17.72 -7.99 -4.32
N VAL A 228 18.25 -7.23 -5.26
CA VAL A 228 19.33 -7.67 -6.17
C VAL A 228 20.58 -6.87 -5.85
N ARG A 229 21.64 -7.58 -5.47
CA ARG A 229 22.98 -7.03 -5.19
C ARG A 229 23.98 -7.32 -6.28
N ASP A 230 23.86 -8.46 -6.97
CA ASP A 230 24.87 -8.85 -7.94
C ASP A 230 24.88 -7.85 -9.11
N PRO A 231 25.94 -7.05 -9.28
CA PRO A 231 26.02 -6.08 -10.35
C PRO A 231 26.14 -6.73 -11.73
N LYS A 232 26.45 -8.03 -11.81
CA LYS A 232 26.53 -8.78 -13.07
C LYS A 232 25.15 -9.17 -13.60
N LEU A 233 24.11 -9.19 -12.75
CA LEU A 233 22.77 -9.53 -13.19
C LEU A 233 22.17 -8.39 -14.02
N PRO A 234 21.55 -8.69 -15.19
CA PRO A 234 20.92 -7.69 -16.04
C PRO A 234 19.95 -6.82 -15.24
N ALA A 235 19.89 -5.51 -15.47
CA ALA A 235 19.06 -4.56 -14.70
C ALA A 235 17.56 -4.91 -14.63
N THR A 236 17.09 -5.75 -15.56
CA THR A 236 15.71 -6.28 -15.62
C THR A 236 15.41 -7.34 -14.57
N VAL A 237 16.42 -8.02 -14.02
CA VAL A 237 16.22 -9.03 -12.97
C VAL A 237 15.64 -8.37 -11.72
N ARG A 238 14.66 -9.03 -11.11
CA ARG A 238 13.99 -8.60 -9.89
C ARG A 238 13.90 -9.77 -8.94
N SER A 239 14.05 -9.52 -7.65
CA SER A 239 13.69 -10.50 -6.61
C SER A 239 12.23 -10.30 -6.23
N THR A 240 11.51 -11.38 -5.92
CA THR A 240 10.06 -11.33 -5.70
C THR A 240 9.65 -11.99 -4.39
N LEU A 241 8.71 -11.36 -3.70
CA LEU A 241 8.09 -11.91 -2.50
C LEU A 241 6.57 -11.69 -2.53
N THR A 242 5.81 -12.77 -2.41
CA THR A 242 4.35 -12.73 -2.44
C THR A 242 3.72 -13.42 -1.23
N ALA A 243 2.78 -12.74 -0.57
CA ALA A 243 1.94 -13.30 0.49
C ALA A 243 0.49 -13.45 0.03
N ASN A 244 -0.08 -14.64 0.23
CA ASN A 244 -1.46 -14.95 -0.16
C ASN A 244 -2.48 -14.76 0.98
N GLY A 245 -2.02 -14.36 2.16
CA GLY A 245 -2.82 -14.21 3.37
C GLY A 245 -2.22 -13.14 4.27
N ARG A 246 -2.81 -13.00 5.47
CA ARG A 246 -2.43 -11.94 6.41
C ARG A 246 -1.08 -12.20 7.06
N SER A 247 -0.20 -11.20 7.04
CA SER A 247 1.08 -11.22 7.76
C SER A 247 1.10 -10.25 8.93
N THR A 248 1.71 -10.65 10.04
CA THR A 248 2.05 -9.79 11.17
C THR A 248 3.56 -9.59 11.23
N LEU A 249 4.05 -8.38 10.99
CA LEU A 249 5.49 -8.11 10.91
C LEU A 249 5.89 -7.02 11.88
N LYS A 250 6.78 -7.34 12.81
CA LYS A 250 7.24 -6.43 13.85
C LYS A 250 8.74 -6.27 13.81
N VAL A 251 9.18 -5.02 13.84
CA VAL A 251 10.60 -4.65 13.89
C VAL A 251 10.76 -3.45 14.81
N SER A 252 11.92 -3.34 15.43
CA SER A 252 12.29 -2.10 16.11
C SER A 252 13.78 -1.82 15.97
N GLY A 253 14.16 -0.59 16.32
CA GLY A 253 15.54 -0.21 16.43
C GLY A 253 16.11 0.43 15.17
N ALA A 254 17.30 1.00 15.33
CA ALA A 254 17.93 1.76 14.26
C ALA A 254 18.30 0.86 13.08
N ARG A 255 18.14 1.37 11.86
CA ARG A 255 18.47 0.65 10.60
C ARG A 255 17.64 -0.62 10.39
N SER A 256 16.57 -0.81 11.16
CA SER A 256 15.61 -1.88 10.97
C SER A 256 14.51 -1.45 10.01
N SER A 257 13.96 -2.40 9.27
CA SER A 257 12.81 -2.17 8.39
C SER A 257 11.89 -3.38 8.33
N VAL A 258 10.59 -3.19 8.15
CA VAL A 258 9.73 -4.35 7.85
C VAL A 258 10.08 -4.91 6.48
N ALA A 259 10.20 -4.04 5.48
CA ALA A 259 10.58 -4.44 4.14
C ALA A 259 11.77 -3.61 3.64
N PHE A 260 12.87 -4.29 3.28
CA PHE A 260 14.04 -3.67 2.67
C PHE A 260 14.16 -4.06 1.20
N LEU A 261 14.05 -3.07 0.31
CA LEU A 261 13.81 -3.28 -1.12
C LEU A 261 14.91 -2.66 -2.00
N SER A 262 15.34 -3.38 -3.03
CA SER A 262 16.21 -2.88 -4.10
C SER A 262 16.16 -3.80 -5.31
N ARG A 263 15.67 -3.32 -6.45
CA ARG A 263 15.31 -4.15 -7.61
C ARG A 263 14.36 -5.29 -7.21
N ALA A 264 13.25 -4.91 -6.61
CA ALA A 264 12.37 -5.81 -5.88
C ALA A 264 10.92 -5.65 -6.28
N ASP A 265 10.15 -6.73 -6.19
CA ASP A 265 8.70 -6.72 -6.32
C ASP A 265 8.06 -7.45 -5.13
N VAL A 266 7.27 -6.72 -4.34
CA VAL A 266 6.59 -7.25 -3.15
C VAL A 266 5.09 -7.07 -3.25
N LYS A 267 4.34 -8.15 -3.02
CA LYS A 267 2.88 -8.15 -3.05
C LYS A 267 2.29 -8.88 -1.85
N LEU A 268 1.45 -8.19 -1.08
CA LEU A 268 0.86 -8.69 0.16
C LEU A 268 -0.66 -8.53 0.13
N GLN A 269 -1.42 -9.50 0.65
CA GLN A 269 -2.89 -9.47 0.58
C GLN A 269 -3.58 -8.96 1.84
N ALA A 270 -2.88 -8.94 2.98
CA ALA A 270 -3.20 -8.23 4.21
C ALA A 270 -1.94 -8.16 5.07
N LEU A 271 -1.70 -7.03 5.72
CA LEU A 271 -0.47 -6.83 6.49
C LEU A 271 -0.74 -6.02 7.75
N ASP A 272 -0.28 -6.50 8.90
CA ASP A 272 -0.23 -5.76 10.15
C ASP A 272 1.24 -5.50 10.52
N VAL A 273 1.65 -4.23 10.41
CA VAL A 273 3.03 -3.78 10.63
C VAL A 273 3.15 -2.95 11.89
N THR A 274 4.19 -3.25 12.65
CA THR A 274 4.68 -2.41 13.73
C THR A 274 6.16 -2.14 13.54
N ALA A 275 6.52 -0.88 13.24
CA ALA A 275 7.91 -0.41 13.24
C ALA A 275 8.11 0.63 14.35
N ALA A 276 8.98 0.34 15.31
CA ALA A 276 9.19 1.20 16.48
C ALA A 276 10.66 1.59 16.66
N ALA A 277 10.94 2.52 17.58
CA ALA A 277 12.30 2.95 17.92
C ALA A 277 13.16 3.34 16.69
N GLY A 278 12.59 4.12 15.77
CA GLY A 278 13.28 4.61 14.57
C GLY A 278 13.36 3.63 13.40
N ALA A 279 12.72 2.46 13.52
CA ALA A 279 12.62 1.50 12.41
C ALA A 279 11.72 2.02 11.29
N GLN A 280 11.97 1.58 10.06
CA GLN A 280 11.16 1.92 8.90
C GLN A 280 10.05 0.87 8.69
N GLY A 281 8.90 1.28 8.16
CA GLY A 281 7.92 0.35 7.62
C GLY A 281 8.48 -0.30 6.36
N VAL A 282 8.42 0.42 5.24
CA VAL A 282 9.02 0.00 3.97
C VAL A 282 10.15 0.93 3.58
N GLU A 283 11.33 0.37 3.35
CA GLU A 283 12.52 1.07 2.90
C GLU A 283 12.89 0.65 1.47
N PHE A 284 12.97 1.65 0.59
CA PHE A 284 13.52 1.51 -0.75
C PHE A 284 14.97 2.02 -0.77
N SER A 285 15.91 1.11 -0.94
CA SER A 285 17.34 1.41 -1.13
C SER A 285 17.77 1.36 -2.61
N GLY A 286 16.90 0.81 -3.46
CA GLY A 286 17.00 0.74 -4.92
C GLY A 286 15.61 0.60 -5.53
N PRO A 287 15.49 0.51 -6.87
CA PRO A 287 14.20 0.63 -7.55
C PRO A 287 13.30 -0.53 -7.17
N GLY A 288 12.04 -0.30 -6.83
CA GLY A 288 11.17 -1.40 -6.40
C GLY A 288 9.68 -1.13 -6.54
N SER A 289 8.90 -2.19 -6.44
CA SER A 289 7.46 -2.13 -6.28
C SER A 289 7.04 -2.76 -4.95
N PHE A 290 6.11 -2.12 -4.26
CA PHE A 290 5.45 -2.67 -3.08
C PHE A 290 3.95 -2.50 -3.24
N SER A 291 3.20 -3.58 -3.01
CA SER A 291 1.74 -3.53 -3.01
C SER A 291 1.16 -4.29 -1.84
N ALA A 292 0.14 -3.70 -1.21
CA ALA A 292 -0.62 -4.35 -0.16
C ALA A 292 -2.11 -4.02 -0.26
N GLU A 293 -2.95 -4.96 0.15
CA GLU A 293 -4.40 -4.78 0.26
C GLU A 293 -4.83 -5.08 1.70
N GLY A 294 -5.52 -4.18 2.38
CA GLY A 294 -5.97 -4.39 3.76
C GLY A 294 -4.87 -4.44 4.84
N GLY A 295 -5.30 -4.25 6.08
CA GLY A 295 -4.44 -4.28 7.27
C GLY A 295 -3.91 -2.91 7.67
N THR A 296 -2.86 -2.89 8.49
CA THR A 296 -2.32 -1.69 9.13
C THR A 296 -0.79 -1.58 8.98
N ILE A 297 -0.28 -0.35 8.90
CA ILE A 297 1.15 -0.01 8.99
C ILE A 297 1.31 1.08 10.04
N GLY A 298 1.77 0.71 11.24
CA GLY A 298 2.09 1.65 12.31
C GLY A 298 3.60 1.90 12.40
N VAL A 299 3.99 3.17 12.42
CA VAL A 299 5.37 3.59 12.67
C VAL A 299 5.48 4.61 13.80
N ALA A 300 6.49 4.44 14.66
CA ALA A 300 6.70 5.27 15.83
C ALA A 300 8.17 5.62 16.08
N ASP A 301 8.38 6.63 16.92
CA ASP A 301 9.68 7.02 17.47
C ASP A 301 10.73 7.43 16.43
N GLY A 302 10.32 8.17 15.39
CA GLY A 302 11.25 8.76 14.40
C GLY A 302 11.48 7.88 13.16
N GLY A 303 10.70 6.82 13.00
CA GLY A 303 10.67 6.02 11.77
C GLY A 303 9.95 6.71 10.61
N SER A 304 9.90 6.03 9.47
CA SER A 304 9.01 6.41 8.36
C SER A 304 8.20 5.20 7.91
N ALA A 305 6.92 5.38 7.60
CA ALA A 305 6.09 4.31 7.05
C ALA A 305 6.61 3.91 5.66
N PHE A 306 6.98 4.90 4.86
CA PHE A 306 7.67 4.73 3.58
C PHE A 306 8.90 5.62 3.51
N PHE A 307 10.06 5.00 3.44
CA PHE A 307 11.35 5.68 3.27
C PHE A 307 11.95 5.35 1.90
N TYR A 308 12.24 6.38 1.12
CA TYR A 308 12.90 6.27 -0.18
C TYR A 308 14.29 6.87 -0.09
N ALA A 309 15.31 6.02 0.00
CA ALA A 309 16.69 6.44 0.12
C ALA A 309 17.17 7.15 -1.16
N ALA A 310 18.25 7.94 -1.06
CA ALA A 310 18.77 8.72 -2.18
C ALA A 310 19.11 7.89 -3.44
N ALA A 311 19.52 6.63 -3.26
CA ALA A 311 19.87 5.71 -4.32
C ALA A 311 18.69 4.86 -4.84
N ALA A 312 17.46 5.12 -4.38
CA ALA A 312 16.32 4.25 -4.61
C ALA A 312 15.91 4.07 -6.08
N GLY A 313 16.43 4.83 -7.05
CA GLY A 313 15.95 4.75 -8.43
C GLY A 313 14.42 4.92 -8.51
N ALA A 314 13.81 4.53 -9.63
CA ALA A 314 12.36 4.61 -9.77
C ALA A 314 11.65 3.58 -8.87
N SER A 315 10.74 4.06 -8.01
CA SER A 315 10.01 3.21 -7.05
C SER A 315 8.52 3.48 -7.06
N SER A 316 7.72 2.45 -6.76
CA SER A 316 6.26 2.52 -6.76
C SER A 316 5.65 1.79 -5.57
N VAL A 317 4.64 2.40 -4.97
CA VAL A 317 3.82 1.82 -3.91
C VAL A 317 2.36 1.88 -4.31
N VAL A 318 1.62 0.78 -4.15
CA VAL A 318 0.17 0.72 -4.35
C VAL A 318 -0.50 0.07 -3.15
N LEU A 319 -1.25 0.84 -2.38
CA LEU A 319 -2.02 0.34 -1.24
C LEU A 319 -3.52 0.39 -1.52
N LYS A 320 -4.24 -0.65 -1.12
CA LYS A 320 -5.70 -0.72 -1.22
C LYS A 320 -6.30 -0.96 0.15
N ASN A 321 -7.12 -0.04 0.66
CA ASN A 321 -7.80 -0.18 1.95
C ASN A 321 -6.86 -0.49 3.14
N VAL A 322 -5.65 0.08 3.13
CA VAL A 322 -4.67 -0.05 4.23
C VAL A 322 -4.78 1.17 5.14
N ALA A 323 -4.68 0.97 6.45
CA ALA A 323 -4.50 2.07 7.41
C ALA A 323 -3.02 2.27 7.70
N VAL A 324 -2.49 3.47 7.47
CA VAL A 324 -1.10 3.83 7.74
C VAL A 324 -1.06 4.96 8.77
N GLU A 325 -0.38 4.74 9.87
CA GLU A 325 -0.27 5.70 10.96
C GLU A 325 1.20 5.95 11.28
N ALA A 326 1.62 7.21 11.16
CA ALA A 326 2.89 7.70 11.64
C ALA A 326 2.65 8.66 12.81
N ASP A 327 3.31 8.40 13.94
CA ASP A 327 3.22 9.31 15.09
C ASP A 327 3.82 10.70 14.80
N ALA A 328 3.68 11.62 15.75
CA ALA A 328 4.13 13.01 15.60
C ALA A 328 5.64 13.15 15.33
N ASN A 329 6.45 12.17 15.74
CA ASN A 329 7.90 12.18 15.55
C ASN A 329 8.33 11.49 14.25
N SER A 330 7.42 10.76 13.62
CA SER A 330 7.68 9.94 12.44
C SER A 330 7.22 10.63 11.15
N PHE A 331 7.48 9.96 10.03
CA PHE A 331 7.03 10.41 8.71
C PHE A 331 6.12 9.36 8.06
N LEU A 332 5.03 9.82 7.45
CA LEU A 332 4.21 8.97 6.60
C LEU A 332 4.97 8.64 5.30
N TRP A 333 5.50 9.68 4.64
CA TRP A 333 6.37 9.55 3.48
C TRP A 333 7.64 10.37 3.67
N ASN A 334 8.80 9.77 3.43
CA ASN A 334 10.09 10.43 3.53
C ASN A 334 10.95 10.05 2.32
N SER A 335 11.16 11.01 1.41
CA SER A 335 11.91 10.77 0.18
C SER A 335 13.18 11.60 0.13
N ALA A 336 14.31 10.91 -0.05
CA ALA A 336 15.57 11.49 -0.48
C ALA A 336 15.94 11.10 -1.92
N ALA A 337 15.10 10.29 -2.58
CA ALA A 337 15.34 9.74 -3.91
C ALA A 337 15.23 10.83 -4.99
N THR A 338 16.24 10.95 -5.85
CA THR A 338 16.23 11.90 -6.98
C THR A 338 15.47 11.38 -8.20
N ALA A 339 15.26 10.06 -8.27
CA ALA A 339 14.46 9.43 -9.30
C ALA A 339 12.96 9.47 -8.94
N ALA A 340 12.10 9.25 -9.94
CA ALA A 340 10.65 9.30 -9.75
C ALA A 340 10.16 8.26 -8.73
N VAL A 341 9.53 8.74 -7.66
CA VAL A 341 8.84 7.93 -6.65
C VAL A 341 7.35 8.17 -6.77
N THR A 342 6.58 7.08 -6.81
CA THR A 342 5.12 7.12 -6.86
C THR A 342 4.51 6.36 -5.70
N PHE A 343 3.59 6.99 -4.99
CA PHE A 343 2.74 6.35 -3.99
C PHE A 343 1.29 6.49 -4.41
N GLN A 344 0.56 5.38 -4.43
CA GLN A 344 -0.86 5.33 -4.77
C GLN A 344 -1.65 4.70 -3.62
N GLY A 345 -2.54 5.46 -3.01
CA GLY A 345 -3.52 4.98 -2.04
C GLY A 345 -4.92 4.89 -2.66
N VAL A 346 -5.55 3.72 -2.60
CA VAL A 346 -6.93 3.49 -3.05
C VAL A 346 -7.77 3.06 -1.86
N GLY A 347 -8.64 3.94 -1.37
CA GLY A 347 -9.24 3.75 -0.05
C GLY A 347 -8.19 3.84 1.08
N GLY A 348 -8.58 3.40 2.28
CA GLY A 348 -7.70 3.41 3.45
C GLY A 348 -7.58 4.77 4.13
N SER A 349 -6.83 4.79 5.23
CA SER A 349 -6.56 5.98 6.04
C SER A 349 -5.06 6.18 6.18
N TYR A 350 -4.60 7.41 6.08
CA TYR A 350 -3.20 7.78 6.16
C TYR A 350 -3.10 8.93 7.15
N THR A 351 -2.31 8.77 8.21
CA THR A 351 -2.11 9.81 9.22
C THR A 351 -0.64 10.10 9.35
N GLY A 352 -0.27 11.38 9.23
CA GLY A 352 1.10 11.84 9.41
C GLY A 352 1.49 12.95 8.45
N ARG A 353 2.79 13.25 8.45
CA ARG A 353 3.43 14.28 7.62
C ARG A 353 4.38 13.69 6.59
N SER A 354 4.74 14.49 5.60
CA SER A 354 5.72 14.11 4.57
C SER A 354 6.97 14.98 4.58
N LYS A 355 8.08 14.38 4.12
CA LYS A 355 9.37 15.05 3.95
C LYS A 355 9.96 14.76 2.58
N LEU A 356 10.49 15.80 1.96
CA LEU A 356 11.19 15.71 0.68
C LEU A 356 12.57 16.37 0.80
N ALA A 357 13.63 15.63 0.52
CA ALA A 357 14.97 16.21 0.47
C ALA A 357 15.13 17.13 -0.75
N ALA A 358 16.07 18.06 -0.69
CA ALA A 358 16.36 18.95 -1.81
C ALA A 358 16.73 18.14 -3.07
N GLY A 359 16.04 18.42 -4.18
CA GLY A 359 16.23 17.70 -5.45
C GLY A 359 15.63 16.29 -5.51
N ALA A 360 14.94 15.84 -4.46
CA ALA A 360 14.23 14.58 -4.47
C ALA A 360 12.86 14.69 -5.16
N ALA A 361 12.28 13.54 -5.53
CA ALA A 361 10.95 13.44 -6.10
C ALA A 361 10.03 12.56 -5.24
N LEU A 362 8.76 12.97 -5.14
CA LEU A 362 7.70 12.20 -4.50
C LEU A 362 6.34 12.62 -5.07
N ASN A 363 5.69 11.71 -5.79
CA ASN A 363 4.33 11.90 -6.30
C ASN A 363 3.37 11.02 -5.50
N VAL A 364 2.37 11.64 -4.87
CA VAL A 364 1.35 10.96 -4.05
C VAL A 364 0.01 11.09 -4.75
N GLY A 365 -0.61 9.95 -5.06
CA GLY A 365 -1.97 9.84 -5.58
C GLY A 365 -2.90 9.18 -4.57
N LEU A 366 -4.02 9.82 -4.25
CA LEU A 366 -5.07 9.28 -3.37
C LEU A 366 -6.39 9.19 -4.15
N GLU A 367 -7.05 8.05 -4.06
CA GLU A 367 -8.25 7.74 -4.84
C GLU A 367 -9.32 7.02 -4.03
N ASN A 368 -10.55 7.08 -4.52
CA ASN A 368 -11.65 6.17 -4.17
C ASN A 368 -11.83 5.95 -2.65
N GLY A 369 -11.84 7.06 -1.90
CA GLY A 369 -12.12 7.04 -0.46
C GLY A 369 -10.87 6.99 0.42
N ALA A 370 -9.67 7.07 -0.17
CA ALA A 370 -8.43 7.30 0.56
C ALA A 370 -8.52 8.61 1.34
N ARG A 371 -8.15 8.58 2.62
CA ARG A 371 -8.18 9.76 3.50
C ARG A 371 -6.81 10.02 4.09
N TRP A 372 -6.25 11.19 3.86
CA TRP A 372 -5.02 11.63 4.51
C TRP A 372 -5.33 12.71 5.54
N ALA A 373 -5.13 12.39 6.81
CA ALA A 373 -5.06 13.34 7.90
C ALA A 373 -3.63 13.89 8.00
N MET A 374 -3.44 15.12 7.52
CA MET A 374 -2.15 15.79 7.54
C MET A 374 -1.92 16.43 8.91
N THR A 375 -0.89 15.97 9.62
CA THR A 375 -0.67 16.34 11.03
C THR A 375 0.38 17.44 11.26
N ALA A 376 1.08 17.84 10.20
CA ALA A 376 2.05 18.93 10.20
C ALA A 376 2.38 19.33 8.75
N ASP A 377 3.16 20.40 8.61
CA ASP A 377 3.76 20.81 7.33
C ASP A 377 4.37 19.63 6.59
N SER A 378 4.11 19.59 5.29
CA SER A 378 4.33 18.44 4.43
C SER A 378 4.95 18.85 3.10
N GLN A 379 5.87 18.02 2.62
CA GLN A 379 6.65 18.29 1.42
C GLN A 379 6.62 17.10 0.45
N MET A 380 6.23 17.37 -0.79
CA MET A 380 6.24 16.40 -1.89
C MET A 380 6.29 17.13 -3.24
N SER A 381 6.52 16.42 -4.34
CA SER A 381 6.54 17.05 -5.67
C SER A 381 5.12 17.31 -6.18
N LEU A 382 4.23 16.34 -5.98
CA LEU A 382 2.87 16.37 -6.49
C LEU A 382 1.94 15.61 -5.54
N LEU A 383 0.83 16.24 -5.17
CA LEU A 383 -0.35 15.59 -4.60
C LEU A 383 -1.44 15.50 -5.66
N THR A 384 -2.03 14.32 -5.86
CA THR A 384 -3.21 14.13 -6.71
C THR A 384 -4.35 13.53 -5.91
N LEU A 385 -5.52 14.17 -5.94
CA LEU A 385 -6.75 13.71 -5.29
C LEU A 385 -7.84 13.44 -6.34
N THR A 386 -8.28 12.19 -6.44
CA THR A 386 -9.33 11.78 -7.39
C THR A 386 -10.44 10.97 -6.71
N GLY A 387 -11.57 10.83 -7.42
CA GLY A 387 -12.75 10.13 -6.89
C GLY A 387 -13.20 10.72 -5.55
N SER A 388 -13.47 9.87 -4.55
CA SER A 388 -13.89 10.30 -3.21
C SER A 388 -12.73 10.49 -2.22
N ALA A 389 -11.49 10.64 -2.69
CA ALA A 389 -10.32 10.85 -1.84
C ALA A 389 -10.39 12.18 -1.07
N ARG A 390 -9.79 12.21 0.12
CA ARG A 390 -9.81 13.36 1.03
C ARG A 390 -8.43 13.69 1.58
N LEU A 391 -8.07 14.96 1.55
CA LEU A 391 -7.07 15.57 2.41
C LEU A 391 -7.81 16.27 3.55
N GLU A 392 -7.50 15.89 4.79
CA GLU A 392 -8.08 16.42 6.02
C GLU A 392 -6.98 17.17 6.79
N VAL A 393 -7.25 18.42 7.10
CA VAL A 393 -6.35 19.36 7.79
C VAL A 393 -7.15 19.98 8.94
N THR A 394 -6.66 19.88 10.16
CA THR A 394 -7.37 20.33 11.37
C THR A 394 -6.71 21.51 12.07
N ASP A 395 -5.68 22.08 11.45
CA ASP A 395 -4.94 23.24 11.93
C ASP A 395 -4.25 23.89 10.73
N SER A 396 -3.77 25.12 10.89
CA SER A 396 -3.01 25.81 9.85
C SER A 396 -1.69 25.11 9.51
N HIS A 397 -1.50 24.76 8.24
CA HIS A 397 -0.32 24.04 7.76
C HIS A 397 0.09 24.45 6.34
N THR A 398 1.33 24.12 5.98
CA THR A 398 1.88 24.27 4.63
C THR A 398 2.08 22.92 3.96
N LEU A 399 1.51 22.78 2.75
CA LEU A 399 1.81 21.73 1.79
C LEU A 399 2.72 22.29 0.71
N THR A 400 4.02 22.01 0.78
CA THR A 400 4.96 22.33 -0.29
C THR A 400 4.86 21.26 -1.37
N ALA A 401 3.99 21.49 -2.35
CA ALA A 401 3.76 20.63 -3.52
C ALA A 401 2.91 21.35 -4.57
N ASN A 402 2.94 20.86 -5.81
CA ASN A 402 1.80 21.07 -6.71
C ASN A 402 0.64 20.19 -6.25
N ALA A 403 -0.58 20.72 -6.23
CA ALA A 403 -1.77 20.01 -5.78
C ALA A 403 -2.80 19.90 -6.92
N HIS A 404 -3.15 18.67 -7.30
CA HIS A 404 -4.12 18.37 -8.35
C HIS A 404 -5.36 17.75 -7.71
N ASN A 405 -6.34 18.58 -7.39
CA ASN A 405 -7.62 18.16 -6.86
C ASN A 405 -8.65 18.08 -7.98
N THR A 406 -8.59 17.01 -8.78
CA THR A 406 -9.42 16.88 -9.99
C THR A 406 -10.83 16.35 -9.71
N ALA A 407 -11.02 15.62 -8.60
CA ALA A 407 -12.34 15.15 -8.17
C ALA A 407 -12.47 14.94 -6.65
N GLY A 408 -11.38 14.99 -5.88
CA GLY A 408 -11.38 14.74 -4.44
C GLY A 408 -11.91 15.90 -3.58
N VAL A 409 -11.59 15.84 -2.28
CA VAL A 409 -11.94 16.87 -1.30
C VAL A 409 -10.70 17.32 -0.55
N VAL A 410 -10.44 18.61 -0.53
CA VAL A 410 -9.56 19.25 0.45
C VAL A 410 -10.45 19.79 1.56
N SER A 411 -10.24 19.40 2.81
CA SER A 411 -11.10 19.74 3.94
C SER A 411 -10.30 20.36 5.06
N LEU A 412 -10.70 21.58 5.45
CA LEU A 412 -10.27 22.25 6.67
C LEU A 412 -11.35 22.16 7.76
N GLN A 413 -12.44 21.45 7.51
CA GLN A 413 -13.56 21.36 8.45
C GLN A 413 -13.22 20.54 9.70
N ASP A 414 -12.88 21.20 10.80
CA ASP A 414 -12.53 20.60 12.08
C ASP A 414 -13.50 20.99 13.22
N GLY A 415 -14.15 22.14 13.09
CA GLY A 415 -15.19 22.66 13.99
C GLY A 415 -15.03 24.15 14.23
N ASP A 416 -13.82 24.64 13.99
CA ASP A 416 -13.38 26.00 14.21
C ASP A 416 -13.10 26.66 12.87
N ALA A 417 -13.03 27.98 12.85
CA ALA A 417 -12.70 28.72 11.64
C ALA A 417 -11.33 29.38 11.81
N ASN A 418 -10.80 29.86 10.68
CA ASN A 418 -9.54 30.62 10.57
C ASN A 418 -8.30 29.75 10.42
N ASP A 419 -8.46 28.49 10.02
CA ASP A 419 -7.33 27.70 9.59
C ASP A 419 -6.90 28.02 8.18
N THR A 420 -5.60 27.94 7.93
CA THR A 420 -5.04 28.18 6.61
C THR A 420 -4.25 26.97 6.14
N LEU A 421 -4.67 26.39 5.02
CA LEU A 421 -3.85 25.47 4.25
C LEU A 421 -3.11 26.28 3.19
N THR A 422 -1.80 26.41 3.33
CA THR A 422 -0.94 26.98 2.29
C THR A 422 -0.47 25.88 1.35
N VAL A 423 -0.89 25.89 0.10
CA VAL A 423 -0.27 25.14 -0.99
C VAL A 423 0.87 25.98 -1.55
N ASP A 424 2.09 25.60 -1.20
CA ASP A 424 3.30 26.24 -1.72
C ASP A 424 3.70 25.60 -3.06
N GLY A 425 2.92 25.95 -4.09
CA GLY A 425 2.98 25.41 -5.44
C GLY A 425 1.75 25.81 -6.25
N GLY A 426 1.57 25.20 -7.42
CA GLY A 426 0.36 25.37 -8.24
C GLY A 426 -0.81 24.53 -7.74
N TYR A 427 -2.03 24.97 -8.01
CA TYR A 427 -3.27 24.27 -7.66
C TYR A 427 -4.13 24.01 -8.91
N GLU A 428 -4.31 22.75 -9.27
CA GLU A 428 -5.24 22.34 -10.33
C GLU A 428 -6.57 21.87 -9.70
N GLY A 429 -7.65 22.57 -10.07
CA GLY A 429 -9.00 22.35 -9.54
C GLY A 429 -9.85 21.32 -10.29
N GLY A 430 -11.05 21.08 -9.75
CA GLY A 430 -12.06 20.17 -10.29
C GLY A 430 -12.83 19.40 -9.21
N GLY A 431 -12.24 19.28 -8.02
CA GLY A 431 -12.82 18.69 -6.82
C GLY A 431 -13.58 19.69 -5.93
N SER A 432 -13.69 19.35 -4.65
CA SER A 432 -14.30 20.21 -3.62
C SER A 432 -13.26 20.75 -2.64
N LEU A 433 -13.55 21.93 -2.10
CA LEU A 433 -12.89 22.55 -0.95
C LEU A 433 -13.92 22.71 0.16
N ALA A 434 -13.70 22.11 1.32
CA ALA A 434 -14.61 22.19 2.45
C ALA A 434 -13.98 23.06 3.55
N LEU A 435 -14.68 24.13 3.92
CA LEU A 435 -14.20 25.16 4.85
C LEU A 435 -15.23 25.39 5.95
N ASP A 436 -14.75 25.78 7.12
CA ASP A 436 -15.53 26.38 8.18
C ASP A 436 -15.57 27.90 8.06
N THR A 437 -16.69 28.47 8.54
CA THR A 437 -16.85 29.91 8.61
C THR A 437 -17.71 30.35 9.79
N ALA A 438 -17.19 31.33 10.52
CA ALA A 438 -17.92 32.20 11.43
C ALA A 438 -18.39 33.44 10.66
N LEU A 439 -19.58 33.38 10.08
CA LEU A 439 -20.14 34.49 9.30
C LEU A 439 -20.35 35.74 10.18
N GLY A 440 -19.44 36.72 10.05
CA GLY A 440 -19.41 37.99 10.78
C GLY A 440 -19.11 39.19 9.88
N ALA A 441 -19.04 40.39 10.46
CA ALA A 441 -18.86 41.63 9.70
C ALA A 441 -17.39 41.90 9.25
N GLY A 442 -16.42 41.20 9.85
CA GLY A 442 -14.99 41.41 9.61
C GLY A 442 -14.41 40.59 8.43
N PRO A 443 -13.14 40.85 8.05
CA PRO A 443 -12.46 40.16 6.94
C PRO A 443 -11.95 38.74 7.31
N VAL A 444 -11.97 38.43 8.61
CA VAL A 444 -11.61 37.12 9.20
C VAL A 444 -12.89 36.40 9.62
N GLY A 445 -12.81 35.08 9.81
CA GLY A 445 -13.95 34.25 10.16
C GLY A 445 -14.24 33.15 9.14
N ALA A 446 -13.27 32.73 8.36
CA ALA A 446 -13.36 31.53 7.55
C ALA A 446 -11.99 30.87 7.44
N ASP A 447 -11.99 29.58 7.18
CA ASP A 447 -10.78 28.90 6.73
C ASP A 447 -10.37 29.42 5.35
N VAL A 448 -9.08 29.32 5.08
CA VAL A 448 -8.47 29.85 3.87
C VAL A 448 -7.64 28.77 3.17
N LEU A 449 -7.94 28.54 1.89
CA LEU A 449 -6.97 27.93 0.99
C LEU A 449 -6.05 29.02 0.44
N ARG A 450 -4.77 28.97 0.76
CA ARG A 450 -3.75 29.89 0.23
C ARG A 450 -2.91 29.16 -0.81
N VAL A 451 -2.79 29.69 -2.02
CA VAL A 451 -2.00 29.13 -3.11
C VAL A 451 -0.90 30.13 -3.50
N THR A 452 0.37 29.70 -3.45
CA THR A 452 1.51 30.58 -3.80
C THR A 452 1.77 30.62 -5.30
N GLY A 453 1.43 29.56 -6.04
CA GLY A 453 1.53 29.49 -7.50
C GLY A 453 0.23 29.85 -8.23
N ASP A 454 0.12 29.36 -9.46
CA ASP A 454 -1.05 29.56 -10.32
C ASP A 454 -2.18 28.57 -9.98
N VAL A 455 -3.41 29.01 -10.22
CA VAL A 455 -4.60 28.15 -10.20
C VAL A 455 -5.02 27.82 -11.63
N ALA A 456 -5.28 26.55 -11.91
CA ALA A 456 -5.71 26.05 -13.22
C ALA A 456 -6.76 24.94 -13.07
N GLY A 457 -7.17 24.32 -14.18
CA GLY A 457 -8.09 23.19 -14.19
C GLY A 457 -9.57 23.58 -14.17
N ALA A 458 -10.43 22.65 -13.76
CA ALA A 458 -11.87 22.88 -13.65
C ALA A 458 -12.22 23.63 -12.35
N ALA A 459 -13.43 24.19 -12.30
CA ALA A 459 -13.89 24.95 -11.13
C ALA A 459 -13.91 24.09 -9.87
N THR A 460 -13.26 24.56 -8.80
CA THR A 460 -13.31 23.94 -7.48
C THR A 460 -14.56 24.37 -6.74
N ARG A 461 -15.32 23.40 -6.20
CA ARG A 461 -16.56 23.66 -5.46
C ARG A 461 -16.29 23.91 -3.99
N ILE A 462 -16.56 25.11 -3.52
CA ILE A 462 -16.42 25.50 -2.12
C ILE A 462 -17.69 25.14 -1.35
N LYS A 463 -17.53 24.30 -0.33
CA LYS A 463 -18.56 23.90 0.63
C LYS A 463 -18.29 24.61 1.94
N MET A 464 -19.26 25.41 2.40
CA MET A 464 -19.18 26.12 3.66
C MET A 464 -19.92 25.36 4.76
N ARG A 465 -19.27 25.18 5.91
CA ARG A 465 -19.92 24.81 7.16
C ARG A 465 -19.89 26.01 8.10
N LEU A 466 -21.03 26.27 8.74
CA LEU A 466 -21.14 27.36 9.70
C LEU A 466 -20.70 26.88 11.08
N THR A 467 -19.79 27.59 11.73
CA THR A 467 -19.40 27.31 13.11
C THR A 467 -20.52 27.72 14.08
N ALA A 468 -20.51 27.18 15.31
CA ALA A 468 -21.58 27.38 16.30
C ALA A 468 -21.81 28.86 16.70
N GLY A 469 -20.88 29.77 16.37
CA GLY A 469 -20.96 31.20 16.66
C GLY A 469 -21.35 32.08 15.48
N ALA A 470 -21.67 31.53 14.31
CA ALA A 470 -22.06 32.32 13.15
C ALA A 470 -23.38 33.07 13.43
N ALA A 471 -23.33 34.40 13.52
CA ALA A 471 -24.53 35.24 13.68
C ALA A 471 -25.12 35.67 12.32
N GLY A 472 -24.26 35.77 11.31
CA GLY A 472 -24.54 36.42 10.04
C GLY A 472 -24.57 37.94 10.18
N ALA A 473 -23.89 38.64 9.27
CA ALA A 473 -23.82 40.10 9.24
C ALA A 473 -23.56 40.61 7.82
N ALA A 474 -23.79 41.91 7.63
CA ALA A 474 -23.28 42.60 6.46
C ALA A 474 -21.74 42.56 6.47
N THR A 475 -21.13 42.01 5.42
CA THR A 475 -19.68 41.99 5.23
C THR A 475 -19.17 43.40 4.94
N ALA A 476 -18.05 43.79 5.55
CA ALA A 476 -17.35 45.05 5.26
C ALA A 476 -16.21 44.87 4.24
N GLY A 477 -15.84 45.95 3.55
CA GLY A 477 -14.71 45.96 2.61
C GLY A 477 -14.87 44.96 1.45
N ASN A 478 -13.84 44.15 1.23
CA ASN A 478 -13.84 43.11 0.19
C ASN A 478 -14.68 41.88 0.55
N GLY A 479 -15.04 41.69 1.83
CA GLY A 479 -15.71 40.48 2.32
C GLY A 479 -14.82 39.60 3.19
N ILE A 480 -15.29 38.38 3.47
CA ILE A 480 -14.55 37.37 4.24
C ILE A 480 -13.67 36.57 3.27
N LEU A 481 -12.35 36.56 3.47
CA LEU A 481 -11.41 35.85 2.60
C LEU A 481 -11.58 34.33 2.76
N VAL A 482 -11.62 33.59 1.64
CA VAL A 482 -11.74 32.12 1.66
C VAL A 482 -10.73 31.41 0.76
N VAL A 483 -10.24 32.11 -0.27
CA VAL A 483 -9.11 31.65 -1.08
C VAL A 483 -8.20 32.82 -1.38
N GLN A 484 -6.91 32.64 -1.11
CA GLN A 484 -5.86 33.59 -1.48
C GLN A 484 -4.97 32.99 -2.56
N VAL A 485 -4.70 33.72 -3.63
CA VAL A 485 -3.86 33.25 -4.75
C VAL A 485 -2.82 34.30 -5.12
N ALA A 486 -1.54 33.96 -4.97
CA ALA A 486 -0.46 34.87 -5.35
C ALA A 486 -0.17 34.86 -6.86
N GLY A 487 -0.32 33.71 -7.53
CA GLY A 487 -0.21 33.58 -8.99
C GLY A 487 -1.50 33.97 -9.72
N ALA A 488 -1.68 33.45 -10.93
CA ALA A 488 -2.88 33.67 -11.73
C ALA A 488 -4.09 32.89 -11.17
N SER A 489 -5.24 33.55 -11.08
CA SER A 489 -6.52 32.91 -10.74
C SER A 489 -7.58 33.21 -11.81
N PRO A 490 -7.89 32.27 -12.72
CA PRO A 490 -8.89 32.49 -13.76
C PRO A 490 -10.29 32.76 -13.19
N ALA A 491 -11.09 33.55 -13.90
CA ALA A 491 -12.48 33.76 -13.56
C ALA A 491 -13.24 32.41 -13.56
N GLY A 492 -13.99 32.16 -12.49
CA GLY A 492 -14.70 30.90 -12.27
C GLY A 492 -13.84 29.74 -11.79
N ALA A 493 -12.56 29.95 -11.42
CA ALA A 493 -11.72 28.90 -10.84
C ALA A 493 -12.30 28.32 -9.53
N PHE A 494 -13.08 29.13 -8.80
CA PHE A 494 -13.81 28.70 -7.61
C PHE A 494 -15.28 29.07 -7.71
N VAL A 495 -16.16 28.18 -7.21
CA VAL A 495 -17.61 28.39 -7.17
C VAL A 495 -18.16 27.88 -5.84
N LEU A 496 -19.20 28.51 -5.31
CA LEU A 496 -19.89 27.97 -4.13
C LEU A 496 -20.76 26.76 -4.51
N ASP A 497 -20.77 25.75 -3.64
CA ASP A 497 -21.61 24.57 -3.75
C ASP A 497 -23.04 24.83 -3.23
N GLY A 498 -23.66 25.90 -3.74
CA GLY A 498 -24.98 26.37 -3.36
C GLY A 498 -24.96 27.69 -2.59
N PRO A 499 -26.12 28.36 -2.49
CA PRO A 499 -26.23 29.64 -1.80
C PRO A 499 -26.08 29.46 -0.29
N VAL A 500 -25.30 30.32 0.35
CA VAL A 500 -25.12 30.33 1.81
C VAL A 500 -26.06 31.38 2.41
N TRP A 501 -27.08 30.94 3.13
CA TRP A 501 -28.08 31.80 3.78
C TRP A 501 -27.89 31.76 5.29
N HIS A 502 -27.68 32.92 5.92
CA HIS A 502 -27.57 33.00 7.36
C HIS A 502 -27.80 34.40 7.90
N GLY A 503 -28.42 34.52 9.08
CA GLY A 503 -28.59 35.81 9.77
C GLY A 503 -29.35 36.89 8.98
N GLY A 504 -30.21 36.51 8.03
CA GLY A 504 -30.91 37.46 7.15
C GLY A 504 -30.07 37.94 5.95
N TYR A 505 -28.94 37.30 5.67
CA TYR A 505 -28.08 37.60 4.55
C TYR A 505 -27.91 36.39 3.62
N LEU A 506 -27.74 36.68 2.33
CA LEU A 506 -27.23 35.75 1.34
C LEU A 506 -25.77 36.07 1.09
N TYR A 507 -24.89 35.08 1.23
CA TYR A 507 -23.48 35.19 0.92
C TYR A 507 -23.20 34.62 -0.47
N GLU A 508 -22.53 35.41 -1.30
CA GLU A 508 -22.08 35.06 -2.62
C GLU A 508 -20.55 35.12 -2.69
N LEU A 509 -19.95 34.24 -3.49
CA LEU A 509 -18.51 34.27 -3.73
C LEU A 509 -18.20 35.28 -4.82
N LYS A 510 -17.22 36.16 -4.55
CA LYS A 510 -16.76 37.20 -5.48
C LYS A 510 -15.24 37.16 -5.56
N GLN A 511 -14.74 37.28 -6.78
CA GLN A 511 -13.32 37.40 -7.04
C GLN A 511 -12.92 38.88 -7.05
N ILE A 512 -11.86 39.24 -6.32
CA ILE A 512 -11.27 40.58 -6.31
C ILE A 512 -9.76 40.43 -6.50
N GLY A 513 -9.25 40.91 -7.65
CA GLY A 513 -7.90 40.55 -8.07
C GLY A 513 -7.81 39.04 -8.33
N ASN A 514 -6.86 38.36 -7.69
CA ASN A 514 -6.70 36.90 -7.75
C ASN A 514 -7.37 36.17 -6.57
N ASP A 515 -7.85 36.92 -5.56
CA ASP A 515 -8.38 36.38 -4.32
C ASP A 515 -9.91 36.25 -4.36
N TRP A 516 -10.45 35.38 -3.50
CA TRP A 516 -11.87 35.05 -3.46
C TRP A 516 -12.46 35.30 -2.07
N PHE A 517 -13.57 36.03 -2.05
CA PHE A 517 -14.22 36.52 -0.85
C PHE A 517 -15.70 36.13 -0.81
N LEU A 518 -16.22 35.83 0.38
CA LEU A 518 -17.65 35.85 0.63
C LEU A 518 -18.12 37.28 0.87
N GLN A 519 -19.10 37.71 0.08
CA GLN A 519 -19.78 38.98 0.25
C GLN A 519 -21.25 38.75 0.55
N SER A 520 -21.75 39.41 1.57
CA SER A 520 -23.16 39.36 1.93
C SER A 520 -23.97 40.37 1.12
N ARG A 521 -25.24 40.04 0.87
CA ARG A 521 -26.30 41.02 0.66
C ARG A 521 -27.49 40.67 1.52
N ALA A 522 -28.37 41.64 1.78
CA ALA A 522 -29.64 41.37 2.46
C ALA A 522 -30.39 40.26 1.72
N ALA A 523 -30.88 39.28 2.49
CA ALA A 523 -31.73 38.24 1.94
C ALA A 523 -32.98 38.89 1.32
N PRO A 524 -33.47 38.41 0.16
CA PRO A 524 -34.76 38.85 -0.35
C PRO A 524 -35.82 38.63 0.72
N ALA A 525 -36.71 39.60 0.88
CA ALA A 525 -37.82 39.45 1.81
C ALA A 525 -38.58 38.16 1.48
N PRO A 526 -38.94 37.33 2.49
CA PRO A 526 -39.72 36.14 2.23
C PRO A 526 -40.98 36.53 1.46
N VAL A 527 -41.22 35.89 0.32
CA VAL A 527 -42.48 36.07 -0.41
C VAL A 527 -43.57 35.51 0.49
N VAL A 528 -44.29 36.40 1.17
CA VAL A 528 -45.46 36.03 1.94
C VAL A 528 -46.49 35.55 0.91
N LYS A 529 -46.63 34.23 0.73
CA LYS A 529 -47.84 33.71 0.10
C LYS A 529 -48.98 34.17 1.00
N GLN A 530 -49.75 35.14 0.52
CA GLN A 530 -51.00 35.50 1.17
C GLN A 530 -51.81 34.22 1.27
N VAL A 531 -51.94 33.67 2.48
CA VAL A 531 -52.99 32.72 2.76
C VAL A 531 -54.28 33.46 2.39
N PRO A 532 -55.12 32.91 1.50
CA PRO A 532 -56.40 33.53 1.20
C PRO A 532 -57.10 33.79 2.53
N THR A 533 -57.23 35.06 2.90
CA THR A 533 -58.10 35.40 4.02
C THR A 533 -59.49 34.97 3.59
N LEU A 534 -60.12 34.06 4.33
CA LEU A 534 -61.53 33.73 4.10
C LEU A 534 -62.34 35.00 4.41
N GLN A 535 -62.52 35.87 3.42
CA GLN A 535 -63.38 37.03 3.54
C GLN A 535 -64.84 36.60 3.36
N GLY A 536 -65.71 37.14 4.21
CA GLY A 536 -67.17 37.10 4.09
C GLY A 536 -67.78 35.71 3.96
N ALA A 537 -67.90 35.21 2.72
CA ALA A 537 -68.54 33.95 2.40
C ALA A 537 -67.81 32.73 2.98
N GLY A 538 -66.48 32.78 3.08
CA GLY A 538 -65.69 31.66 3.61
C GLY A 538 -65.90 31.44 5.11
N LEU A 539 -65.98 32.51 5.89
CA LEU A 539 -66.31 32.47 7.32
C LEU A 539 -67.76 32.02 7.55
N ILE A 540 -68.69 32.46 6.70
CA ILE A 540 -70.10 32.04 6.75
C ILE A 540 -70.24 30.54 6.45
N ALA A 541 -69.51 30.03 5.44
CA ALA A 541 -69.52 28.60 5.11
C ALA A 541 -68.92 27.73 6.23
N LEU A 542 -67.84 28.20 6.88
CA LEU A 542 -67.23 27.49 8.02
C LEU A 542 -68.14 27.53 9.26
N ALA A 543 -68.80 28.66 9.54
CA ALA A 543 -69.79 28.78 10.61
C ALA A 543 -71.03 27.90 10.36
N LEU A 544 -71.51 27.80 9.11
CA LEU A 544 -72.59 26.90 8.71
C LEU A 544 -72.18 25.42 8.85
N LEU A 545 -70.95 25.06 8.48
CA LEU A 545 -70.43 23.69 8.66
C LEU A 545 -70.30 23.31 10.14
N LEU A 546 -69.83 24.21 11.01
CA LEU A 546 -69.82 23.96 12.46
C LEU A 546 -71.22 23.90 13.07
N ALA A 547 -72.16 24.73 12.60
CA ALA A 547 -73.56 24.69 13.04
C ALA A 547 -74.32 23.43 12.57
N LEU A 548 -74.01 22.91 11.37
CA LEU A 548 -74.52 21.61 10.92
C LEU A 548 -73.90 20.45 11.72
N GLY A 549 -72.63 20.54 12.10
CA GLY A 549 -71.96 19.54 12.94
C GLY A 549 -72.59 19.40 14.32
N THR A 550 -72.98 20.51 14.96
CA THR A 550 -73.67 20.48 16.26
C THR A 550 -75.13 20.04 16.15
N ALA A 551 -75.82 20.37 15.06
CA ALA A 551 -77.19 19.89 14.79
C ALA A 551 -77.26 18.38 14.50
N LEU A 552 -76.25 17.81 13.84
CA LEU A 552 -76.14 16.36 13.61
C LEU A 552 -75.68 15.58 14.85
N GLY A 553 -74.92 16.21 15.76
CA GLY A 553 -74.57 15.62 17.07
C GLY A 553 -75.77 15.47 18.01
N LEU A 554 -76.69 16.45 18.03
CA LEU A 554 -77.87 16.43 18.91
C LEU A 554 -78.99 15.49 18.41
N ARG A 555 -78.99 15.12 17.12
CA ARG A 555 -79.96 14.14 16.59
C ARG A 555 -79.59 12.68 16.89
N ARG A 556 -78.38 12.42 17.41
CA ARG A 556 -77.90 11.08 17.79
C ARG A 556 -78.02 10.77 19.29
N GLN A 557 -78.55 11.69 20.10
CA GLN A 557 -78.86 11.48 21.54
C GLN A 557 -80.36 11.41 21.85
N ARG A 558 -81.23 11.31 20.84
CA ARG A 558 -82.63 10.91 21.00
C ARG A 558 -82.95 9.80 20.00
N GLY A 559 -82.49 8.60 20.35
CA GLY A 559 -82.77 7.34 19.68
C GLY A 559 -82.42 6.23 20.66
#